data_AF-A0A382V9F7-F1
#
_entry.id   AF-A0A382V9F7-F1
#
_cell.length_a   1.000
_cell.length_b   1.000
_cell.length_c   1.000
_cell.angle_alpha   90.00
_cell.angle_beta   90.00
_cell.angle_gamma   90.00
#
_symmetry.space_group_name_H-M   'P 1'
#
loop_
_entity.id
_entity.type
_entity.pdbx_description
1 polymer ?
#
loop_
_entity_poly.entity_id
_entity_poly.type
_entity_poly.pdbx_seq_one_letter_code
_entity_poly.pdbx_strand_id
1 'polypeptide(L)'
;MYLFDELWGQFMIRWLHVGSGVMWIGLLWYFNFVQIPNMPKIPDDQKPAIGKVIAPAALFWFRWAALATLVTGLALMGWTGDILDAMTLGIVGAAEDAFVLKNTAIGIGMWMGIIMAFNVWGVI
;
A
#
# COMPACT_ATOMS: atom_id res chain seq x y z
N MET A 1 -22.69 -15.36 -11.34
CA MET A 1 -21.45 -14.79 -11.91
C MET A 1 -20.66 -15.93 -12.51
N TYR A 2 -20.15 -15.82 -13.74
CA TYR A 2 -19.39 -16.92 -14.34
C TYR A 2 -18.00 -17.02 -13.69
N LEU A 3 -17.46 -18.23 -13.50
CA LEU A 3 -16.14 -18.48 -12.91
C LEU A 3 -15.02 -17.67 -13.58
N PHE A 4 -15.12 -17.48 -14.89
CA PHE A 4 -14.18 -16.67 -15.67
C PHE A 4 -14.19 -15.19 -15.23
N ASP A 5 -15.36 -14.61 -15.02
CA ASP A 5 -15.51 -13.21 -14.60
C ASP A 5 -14.96 -13.00 -13.18
N GLU A 6 -15.13 -14.00 -12.32
CA GLU A 6 -14.63 -13.97 -10.95
C GLU A 6 -13.10 -14.03 -10.88
N LEU A 7 -12.50 -14.98 -11.61
CA LEU A 7 -11.03 -15.11 -11.69
C LEU A 7 -10.39 -13.85 -12.29
N TRP A 8 -11.00 -13.30 -13.34
CA TRP A 8 -10.50 -12.10 -13.99
C TRP A 8 -10.64 -10.86 -13.10
N GLY A 9 -11.75 -10.73 -12.38
CA GLY A 9 -11.96 -9.66 -11.40
C GLY A 9 -10.91 -9.68 -10.28
N GLN A 10 -10.67 -10.85 -9.68
CA GLN A 10 -9.63 -11.01 -8.65
C GLN A 10 -8.23 -10.70 -9.20
N PHE A 11 -7.94 -11.13 -10.43
CA PHE A 11 -6.67 -10.83 -11.10
C PHE A 11 -6.47 -9.32 -11.28
N MET A 12 -7.48 -8.60 -11.77
CA MET A 12 -7.42 -7.14 -11.96
C MET A 12 -7.19 -6.40 -10.64
N ILE A 13 -7.95 -6.72 -9.60
CA ILE A 13 -7.80 -6.07 -8.28
C ILE A 13 -6.44 -6.37 -7.66
N ARG A 14 -5.92 -7.60 -7.80
CA ARG A 14 -4.60 -7.97 -7.32
C ARG A 14 -3.50 -7.15 -7.99
N TRP A 15 -3.55 -7.01 -9.31
CA TRP A 15 -2.54 -6.22 -10.02
C TRP A 15 -2.68 -4.72 -9.80
N LEU A 16 -3.90 -4.22 -9.57
CA LEU A 16 -4.12 -2.86 -9.12
C LEU A 16 -3.49 -2.63 -7.74
N HIS A 17 -3.64 -3.57 -6.80
CA HIS A 17 -2.99 -3.54 -5.49
C HIS A 17 -1.47 -3.53 -5.61
N VAL A 18 -0.90 -4.46 -6.38
CA VAL A 18 0.55 -4.56 -6.59
C VAL A 18 1.10 -3.28 -7.24
N GLY A 19 0.47 -2.80 -8.31
CA GLY A 19 0.91 -1.59 -9.00
C GLY A 19 0.84 -0.33 -8.11
N SER A 20 -0.23 -0.20 -7.32
CA SER A 20 -0.35 0.88 -6.33
C SER A 20 0.75 0.77 -5.26
N GLY A 21 1.05 -0.43 -4.79
CA GLY A 21 2.09 -0.68 -3.79
C GLY A 21 3.48 -0.33 -4.32
N VAL A 22 3.78 -0.68 -5.58
CA VAL A 22 5.03 -0.30 -6.26
C VAL A 22 5.18 1.22 -6.33
N MET A 23 4.13 1.94 -6.73
CA MET A 23 4.15 3.40 -6.75
C MET A 23 4.36 3.99 -5.34
N TRP A 24 3.66 3.45 -4.34
CA TRP A 24 3.74 3.93 -2.97
C TRP A 24 5.15 3.79 -2.39
N ILE A 25 5.70 2.56 -2.42
CA ILE A 25 7.04 2.28 -1.88
C ILE A 25 8.12 2.92 -2.74
N GLY A 26 7.94 2.99 -4.06
CA GLY A 26 8.86 3.68 -4.97
C GLY A 26 9.01 5.16 -4.63
N LEU A 27 7.91 5.86 -4.37
CA LEU A 27 7.94 7.27 -3.96
C LEU A 27 8.51 7.44 -2.54
N LEU A 28 8.24 6.49 -1.62
CA LEU A 28 8.85 6.49 -0.29
C LEU A 28 10.39 6.41 -0.38
N TRP A 29 10.90 5.53 -1.23
CA TRP A 29 12.34 5.40 -1.46
C TRP A 29 12.92 6.63 -2.13
N TYR A 30 12.22 7.20 -3.10
CA TYR A 30 12.62 8.47 -3.71
C TYR A 30 12.76 9.56 -2.64
N PHE A 31 11.80 9.74 -1.72
CA PHE A 31 11.90 10.75 -0.68
C PHE A 31 13.07 10.49 0.28
N ASN A 32 13.18 9.27 0.78
CA ASN A 32 14.12 8.93 1.85
C ASN A 32 15.57 8.83 1.37
N PHE A 33 15.81 8.28 0.19
CA PHE A 33 17.16 8.01 -0.31
C PHE A 33 17.64 9.05 -1.33
N VAL A 34 16.73 9.70 -2.05
CA VAL A 34 17.08 10.61 -3.14
C VAL A 34 16.78 12.06 -2.77
N GLN A 35 15.53 12.43 -2.53
CA GLN A 35 15.16 13.84 -2.37
C GLN A 35 15.72 14.45 -1.09
N ILE A 36 15.34 13.95 0.08
CA ILE A 36 15.67 14.56 1.38
C ILE A 36 17.19 14.67 1.59
N PRO A 37 18.01 13.61 1.36
CA PRO A 37 19.45 13.69 1.56
C PRO A 37 20.19 14.63 0.59
N ASN A 38 19.60 14.92 -0.57
CA ASN A 38 20.23 15.77 -1.58
C ASN A 38 19.75 17.24 -1.52
N MET A 39 18.62 17.55 -0.86
CA MET A 39 18.14 18.94 -0.69
C MET A 39 19.19 19.93 -0.15
N PRO A 40 20.06 19.57 0.83
CA PRO A 40 21.09 20.49 1.32
C PRO A 40 22.19 20.81 0.30
N LYS A 41 22.39 19.95 -0.71
CA LYS A 41 23.45 20.09 -1.73
C LYS A 41 23.04 21.02 -2.87
N ILE A 42 21.78 21.43 -2.92
CA ILE A 42 21.21 22.22 -4.01
C ILE A 42 21.32 23.71 -3.67
N PRO A 43 21.76 24.56 -4.63
CA PRO A 43 21.75 26.01 -4.45
C PRO A 43 20.37 26.56 -4.04
N ASP A 44 20.35 27.57 -3.16
CA ASP A 44 19.11 28.08 -2.55
C ASP A 44 18.10 28.65 -3.56
N ASP A 45 18.59 29.22 -4.66
CA ASP A 45 17.80 29.73 -5.79
C ASP A 45 17.06 28.62 -6.54
N GLN A 46 17.57 27.39 -6.51
CA GLN A 46 17.00 26.24 -7.23
C GLN A 46 16.09 25.37 -6.36
N LYS A 47 16.21 25.44 -5.03
CA LYS A 47 15.36 24.69 -4.07
C LYS A 47 13.85 24.85 -4.30
N PRO A 48 13.31 26.03 -4.67
CA PRO A 48 11.88 26.19 -4.91
C PRO A 48 11.34 25.31 -6.04
N ALA A 49 12.14 24.98 -7.06
CA ALA A 49 11.70 24.10 -8.15
C ALA A 49 11.33 22.71 -7.62
N ILE A 50 12.11 22.16 -6.69
CA ILE A 50 11.80 20.87 -6.06
C ILE A 50 10.68 21.05 -5.04
N GLY A 51 10.83 21.98 -4.11
CA GLY A 51 9.91 22.14 -2.97
C GLY A 51 8.49 22.57 -3.36
N LYS A 52 8.32 23.34 -4.44
CA LYS A 52 7.02 23.90 -4.86
C LYS A 52 6.39 23.19 -6.06
N VAL A 53 7.14 22.43 -6.84
CA VAL A 53 6.62 21.77 -8.05
C VAL A 53 6.71 20.25 -7.93
N ILE A 54 7.90 19.70 -7.68
CA ILE A 54 8.13 18.25 -7.70
C ILE A 54 7.60 17.59 -6.42
N ALA A 55 7.98 18.11 -5.25
CA ALA A 55 7.63 17.51 -3.97
C ALA A 55 6.10 17.45 -3.74
N PRO A 56 5.30 18.49 -4.05
CA PRO A 56 3.85 18.42 -3.91
C PRO A 56 3.20 17.39 -4.84
N ALA A 57 3.66 17.29 -6.09
CA ALA A 57 3.16 16.30 -7.05
C ALA A 57 3.51 14.88 -6.60
N ALA A 58 4.76 14.65 -6.19
CA ALA A 58 5.20 13.36 -5.66
C ALA A 58 4.41 12.99 -4.39
N LEU A 59 4.15 13.96 -3.50
CA LEU A 59 3.39 13.72 -2.28
C LEU A 59 1.92 13.39 -2.58
N PHE A 60 1.29 14.06 -3.55
CA PHE A 60 -0.04 13.71 -4.02
C PHE A 60 -0.12 12.25 -4.44
N TRP A 61 0.78 11.81 -5.34
CA TRP A 61 0.80 10.43 -5.81
C TRP A 61 1.11 9.44 -4.69
N PHE A 62 2.02 9.78 -3.78
CA PHE A 62 2.35 8.97 -2.62
C PHE A 62 1.12 8.71 -1.73
N ARG A 63 0.33 9.75 -1.44
CA ARG A 63 -0.90 9.65 -0.65
C ARG A 63 -1.95 8.77 -1.31
N TRP A 64 -2.23 9.00 -2.58
CA TRP A 64 -3.25 8.24 -3.31
C TRP A 64 -2.82 6.82 -3.60
N ALA A 65 -1.53 6.57 -3.85
CA ALA A 65 -0.99 5.22 -4.00
C ALA A 65 -1.09 4.42 -2.68
N ALA A 66 -0.83 5.06 -1.53
CA ALA A 66 -1.04 4.44 -0.21
C ALA A 66 -2.50 4.01 -0.01
N LEU A 67 -3.44 4.93 -0.28
CA LEU A 67 -4.87 4.66 -0.15
C LEU A 67 -5.34 3.58 -1.14
N ALA A 68 -4.92 3.66 -2.40
CA ALA A 68 -5.26 2.68 -3.43
C ALA A 68 -4.73 1.29 -3.05
N THR A 69 -3.49 1.18 -2.57
CA THR A 69 -2.91 -0.07 -2.08
C THR A 69 -3.76 -0.65 -0.95
N LEU A 70 -4.13 0.16 0.05
CA LEU A 70 -4.96 -0.31 1.16
C LEU A 70 -6.34 -0.79 0.70
N VAL A 71 -7.07 0.05 -0.04
CA VAL A 71 -8.45 -0.22 -0.46
C VAL A 71 -8.51 -1.47 -1.35
N THR A 72 -7.61 -1.58 -2.32
CA THR A 72 -7.58 -2.73 -3.23
C THR A 72 -7.13 -4.02 -2.55
N GLY A 73 -6.25 -3.93 -1.55
CA GLY A 73 -5.85 -5.07 -0.72
C GLY A 73 -7.02 -5.58 0.14
N LEU A 74 -7.74 -4.67 0.80
CA LEU A 74 -8.94 -5.00 1.57
C LEU A 74 -10.05 -5.58 0.66
N ALA A 75 -10.25 -4.99 -0.52
CA ALA A 75 -11.23 -5.49 -1.49
C ALA A 75 -10.88 -6.91 -1.97
N LEU A 76 -9.59 -7.18 -2.27
CA LEU A 76 -9.14 -8.52 -2.66
C LEU A 76 -9.40 -9.55 -1.56
N MET A 77 -9.04 -9.24 -0.32
CA MET A 77 -9.22 -10.14 0.82
C MET A 77 -10.69 -10.33 1.19
N GLY A 78 -11.51 -9.29 1.03
CA GLY A 78 -12.96 -9.38 1.18
C GLY A 78 -13.59 -10.28 0.11
N TRP A 79 -13.09 -10.24 -1.12
CA TRP A 79 -13.55 -11.12 -2.19
C TRP A 79 -13.14 -12.57 -1.94
N THR A 80 -11.90 -12.84 -1.54
CA THR A 80 -11.45 -14.22 -1.29
C THR A 80 -12.01 -14.83 -0.01
N GLY A 81 -12.70 -14.06 0.84
CA GLY A 81 -13.29 -14.52 2.10
C GLY A 81 -12.30 -14.63 3.26
N ASP A 82 -11.01 -14.41 3.02
CA ASP A 82 -9.92 -14.58 4.00
C ASP A 82 -9.73 -13.35 4.91
N ILE A 83 -10.55 -12.30 4.78
CA ILE A 83 -10.32 -11.00 5.46
C ILE A 83 -10.34 -11.10 6.99
N LEU A 84 -11.30 -11.83 7.57
CA LEU A 84 -11.39 -11.96 9.04
C LEU A 84 -10.20 -12.74 9.59
N ASP A 85 -9.76 -13.78 8.89
CA ASP A 85 -8.63 -14.58 9.33
C ASP A 85 -7.32 -13.81 9.21
N ALA A 86 -7.10 -13.10 8.10
CA ALA A 86 -5.92 -12.24 7.93
C ALA A 86 -5.88 -11.09 8.95
N MET A 87 -7.00 -10.39 9.18
CA MET A 87 -7.06 -9.30 10.16
C MET A 87 -6.82 -9.76 11.60
N THR A 88 -7.17 -11.02 11.91
CA THR A 88 -6.94 -11.67 13.21
C THR A 88 -5.63 -12.46 13.25
N LEU A 89 -4.74 -12.27 12.26
CA LEU A 89 -3.42 -12.88 12.19
C LEU A 89 -3.43 -14.42 12.15
N GLY A 90 -4.50 -15.04 11.65
CA GLY A 90 -4.67 -16.48 11.60
C GLY A 90 -5.24 -17.09 12.88
N ILE A 91 -5.66 -16.27 13.85
CA ILE A 91 -6.11 -16.74 15.18
C ILE A 91 -7.56 -17.25 15.13
N VAL A 92 -8.44 -16.56 14.40
CA VAL A 92 -9.89 -16.86 14.42
C VAL A 92 -10.27 -17.93 13.38
N GLY A 93 -9.59 -18.00 12.23
CA GLY A 93 -9.79 -19.06 11.23
C GLY A 93 -9.09 -20.38 11.55
N ALA A 94 -8.27 -20.43 12.62
CA ALA A 94 -7.60 -21.64 13.09
C ALA A 94 -8.54 -22.78 13.54
N ALA A 95 -9.85 -22.54 13.62
CA ALA A 95 -10.85 -23.52 14.00
C ALA A 95 -11.10 -24.62 12.95
N GLU A 96 -10.62 -24.46 11.69
CA GLU A 96 -10.81 -25.42 10.59
C GLU A 96 -9.50 -26.10 10.11
N ASP A 97 -8.58 -26.44 11.02
CA ASP A 97 -7.43 -27.34 10.79
C ASP A 97 -6.24 -26.85 9.94
N ALA A 98 -5.73 -25.64 10.22
CA ALA A 98 -4.28 -25.36 10.28
C ALA A 98 -4.02 -23.87 10.56
N PHE A 99 -3.03 -23.56 11.37
CA PHE A 99 -2.38 -22.25 11.32
C PHE A 99 -1.87 -22.01 9.89
N VAL A 100 -2.59 -21.20 9.12
CA VAL A 100 -2.21 -20.91 7.74
C VAL A 100 -1.21 -19.77 7.78
N LEU A 101 0.09 -20.09 7.67
CA LEU A 101 1.18 -19.11 7.63
C LEU A 101 0.94 -17.99 6.59
N LYS A 102 0.23 -18.31 5.49
CA LYS A 102 -0.27 -17.35 4.49
C LYS A 102 -1.06 -16.22 5.14
N ASN A 103 -2.04 -16.54 5.98
CA ASN A 103 -2.99 -15.57 6.55
C ASN A 103 -2.32 -14.70 7.60
N THR A 104 -1.40 -15.23 8.40
CA THR A 104 -0.57 -14.44 9.32
C THR A 104 0.35 -13.48 8.56
N ALA A 105 1.05 -13.94 7.52
CA ALA A 105 1.93 -13.10 6.71
C ALA A 105 1.18 -11.96 6.01
N ILE A 106 0.02 -12.27 5.42
CA ILE A 106 -0.87 -11.26 4.83
C ILE A 106 -1.37 -10.30 5.90
N GLY A 107 -1.80 -10.81 7.07
CA GLY A 107 -2.28 -10.01 8.19
C GLY A 107 -1.27 -9.00 8.70
N ILE A 108 0.00 -9.40 8.86
CA ILE A 108 1.09 -8.48 9.21
C ILE A 108 1.20 -7.36 8.17
N GLY A 109 1.22 -7.72 6.88
CA GLY A 109 1.26 -6.76 5.79
C GLY A 109 0.05 -5.80 5.79
N MET A 110 -1.14 -6.31 6.07
CA MET A 110 -2.37 -5.51 6.16
C MET A 110 -2.30 -4.50 7.31
N TRP A 111 -1.89 -4.91 8.50
CA TRP A 111 -1.76 -4.01 9.64
C TRP A 111 -0.69 -2.94 9.41
N MET A 112 0.47 -3.32 8.86
CA MET A 112 1.49 -2.36 8.45
C MET A 112 0.93 -1.37 7.42
N GLY A 113 0.22 -1.86 6.41
CA GLY A 113 -0.40 -1.04 5.38
C GLY A 113 -1.45 -0.06 5.93
N ILE A 114 -2.31 -0.52 6.85
CA ILE A 114 -3.33 0.33 7.51
C ILE A 114 -2.67 1.44 8.32
N ILE A 115 -1.70 1.08 9.19
CA ILE A 115 -1.00 2.05 10.05
C ILE A 115 -0.26 3.08 9.19
N MET A 116 0.43 2.62 8.15
CA MET A 116 1.17 3.50 7.25
C MET A 116 0.22 4.40 6.44
N ALA A 117 -0.88 3.87 5.89
CA ALA A 117 -1.86 4.68 5.17
C ALA A 117 -2.48 5.75 6.07
N PHE A 118 -2.77 5.43 7.34
CA PHE A 118 -3.22 6.41 8.33
C PHE A 118 -2.16 7.49 8.59
N ASN A 119 -0.89 7.14 8.73
CA ASN A 119 0.20 8.11 8.89
C ASN A 119 0.32 9.05 7.69
N VAL A 120 0.21 8.51 6.48
CA VAL A 120 0.29 9.27 5.22
C VAL A 120 -0.85 10.27 5.07
N TRP A 121 -2.06 9.93 5.54
CA TRP A 121 -3.22 10.79 5.38
C TRP A 121 -3.49 11.72 6.57
N GLY A 122 -3.16 11.30 7.78
CA GLY A 122 -3.46 12.01 9.03
C GLY A 122 -2.29 12.83 9.61
N VAL A 123 -1.04 12.61 9.17
CA VAL A 123 0.15 13.28 9.73
C VAL A 123 0.97 14.02 8.68
N ILE A 124 1.33 13.31 7.61
CA ILE A 124 2.03 13.88 6.43
C ILE A 124 1.01 14.69 5.62
#